data_AF-W7IZV5-F1
#
_entry.id   AF-W7IZV5-F1
#
_cell.length_a   1.000
_cell.length_b   1.000
_cell.length_c   1.000
_cell.angle_alpha   90.00
_cell.angle_beta   90.00
_cell.angle_gamma   90.00
#
_symmetry.space_group_name_H-M   'P 1'
#
loop_
_entity.id
_entity.type
_entity.pdbx_description
1 polymer ?
#
loop_
_entity_poly.entity_id
_entity_poly.type
_entity_poly.pdbx_seq_one_letter_code
_entity_poly.pdbx_strand_id
1 'polypeptide(L)'
;MFAEATGPGSGMGVDTVAVVDEASGRRWLPSGETTVRLLTWSARLVGLLAVLSVLLPAGGRRPLRAAVGRWLDLPEGAGIAAGTVVLASGVLLWLLANALRRRKRRAWQVAVVVTAAIAVAHLAWRHGIGSGVTALGLCVALLATRKHFTAGVDPVYGKWRAVRVAVELLVAGFLAVFVMLRGAPARLTGDADLTDTGAHSLLALIGVSGPVHPVAWLDDLTAATGLVFGVGAVLLGAYYLLRSAEPKPGLAPDDETALRALLAKRGRDDSLGYFALRRDKSVVFSPTGKSAVPFRVLAGVALASGDPLGDIEAWPGAIERFLAECRAHAWTPAAIGCSERGATVWTRYDLDAIELGDEAIVDVPTFSLDGRAMRGVRQAVAKLKRAGYEVTVRRSADIPEDEREALATLAEKWRGTETERGFSMALSRVCDQEDPDCVLVTATRQGEVTGLLQFVPWGPNGLSLDLMRRDRSVGDNGLNELMITDLLTSCRALGIDRVSLNFAVFRAALERGGRIGAGPVARLWARALKLGSRWWQIETLYKFNAKFSPDWAPRFLVFPAVRDLPRVALAAMEAEGFGGRPPALLRALNR
;
A
#
# COMPACT_ATOMS: atom_id res chain seq x y z
N MET A 1 66.66 39.59 37.43
CA MET A 1 67.40 40.51 36.54
C MET A 1 66.39 41.07 35.55
N PHE A 2 66.17 42.37 35.66
CA PHE A 2 65.07 43.13 35.07
C PHE A 2 65.19 43.29 33.54
N ALA A 3 64.06 43.29 32.82
CA ALA A 3 63.69 44.33 31.85
C ALA A 3 62.22 44.17 31.38
N GLU A 4 61.43 45.21 31.64
CA GLU A 4 60.12 45.58 31.07
C GLU A 4 60.20 45.73 29.52
N ALA A 5 59.14 45.73 28.72
CA ALA A 5 57.97 46.61 28.81
C ALA A 5 56.78 46.19 27.92
N THR A 6 55.68 46.87 28.24
CA THR A 6 54.27 46.81 27.84
C THR A 6 53.94 47.11 26.37
N GLY A 7 52.78 46.60 25.93
CA GLY A 7 52.03 47.08 24.77
C GLY A 7 50.52 46.81 24.94
N PRO A 8 49.62 47.80 24.78
CA PRO A 8 48.18 47.63 25.01
C PRO A 8 47.39 47.47 23.70
N GLY A 9 46.20 46.85 23.82
CA GLY A 9 45.00 47.39 23.18
C GLY A 9 44.57 46.85 21.81
N SER A 10 43.50 46.05 21.85
CA SER A 10 42.29 46.13 21.01
C SER A 10 42.38 46.00 19.48
N GLY A 11 41.68 45.00 18.94
CA GLY A 11 41.20 45.01 17.56
C GLY A 11 40.72 43.65 17.08
N MET A 12 39.45 43.32 17.36
CA MET A 12 38.73 42.23 16.69
C MET A 12 38.69 42.50 15.18
N GLY A 13 39.29 41.61 14.40
CA GLY A 13 39.05 41.47 12.96
C GLY A 13 38.31 40.16 12.72
N VAL A 14 36.99 40.22 12.61
CA VAL A 14 36.15 39.11 12.14
C VAL A 14 36.18 39.17 10.62
N ASP A 15 36.88 38.22 9.99
CA ASP A 15 36.83 38.01 8.55
C ASP A 15 35.42 37.55 8.15
N THR A 16 34.64 38.51 7.68
CA THR A 16 33.35 38.29 7.04
C THR A 16 33.62 37.85 5.60
N VAL A 17 33.64 36.54 5.39
CA VAL A 17 33.59 35.97 4.04
C VAL A 17 32.22 36.33 3.45
N ALA A 18 32.24 37.32 2.55
CA ALA A 18 31.09 37.71 1.75
C ALA A 18 30.63 36.53 0.91
N VAL A 19 29.52 35.91 1.33
CA VAL A 19 28.72 35.02 0.49
C VAL A 19 28.09 35.90 -0.58
N VAL A 20 28.61 35.79 -1.81
CA VAL A 20 28.00 36.39 -2.99
C VAL A 20 26.63 35.76 -3.18
N ASP A 21 25.60 36.55 -2.92
CA ASP A 21 24.19 36.24 -3.13
C ASP A 21 23.90 36.24 -4.64
N GLU A 22 24.07 35.09 -5.31
CA GLU A 22 23.53 34.84 -6.65
C GLU A 22 22.01 34.61 -6.57
N ALA A 23 21.28 35.64 -6.15
CA ALA A 23 19.83 35.70 -6.15
C ALA A 23 19.32 36.79 -7.11
N SER A 24 19.61 36.65 -8.40
CA SER A 24 18.87 37.40 -9.43
C SER A 24 18.86 36.67 -10.77
N GLY A 25 17.77 35.96 -11.07
CA GLY A 25 17.55 35.39 -12.40
C GLY A 25 16.78 34.08 -12.50
N ARG A 26 16.09 33.60 -11.44
CA ARG A 26 15.16 32.47 -11.62
C ARG A 26 13.83 32.98 -12.19
N ARG A 27 13.70 32.87 -13.52
CA ARG A 27 12.40 32.79 -14.20
C ARG A 27 11.44 31.95 -13.34
N TRP A 28 10.19 32.38 -13.25
CA TRP A 28 9.03 31.71 -12.64
C TRP A 28 8.83 30.26 -13.16
N LEU A 29 9.75 29.35 -12.87
CA LEU A 29 9.58 27.93 -13.10
C LEU A 29 8.89 27.39 -11.85
N PRO A 30 7.63 26.92 -11.94
CA PRO A 30 6.92 26.37 -10.80
C PRO A 30 7.76 25.25 -10.19
N SER A 31 7.67 25.06 -8.88
CA SER A 31 8.30 23.91 -8.21
C SER A 31 7.97 22.62 -8.98
N GLY A 32 8.89 21.66 -9.01
CA GLY A 32 8.73 20.43 -9.81
C GLY A 32 7.43 19.69 -9.49
N GLU A 33 6.93 19.82 -8.27
CA GLU A 33 5.64 19.27 -7.87
C GLU A 33 4.44 20.01 -8.47
N THR A 34 4.46 21.35 -8.48
CA THR A 34 3.39 22.17 -9.09
C THR A 34 3.31 21.91 -10.59
N THR A 35 4.46 21.78 -11.25
CA THR A 35 4.56 21.47 -12.67
C THR A 35 3.96 20.08 -12.98
N VAL A 36 4.31 19.05 -12.21
CA VAL A 36 3.74 17.70 -12.37
C VAL A 36 2.24 17.69 -12.08
N ARG A 37 1.77 18.45 -11.08
CA ARG A 37 0.33 18.60 -10.76
C ARG A 37 -0.43 19.24 -11.93
N LEU A 38 0.09 20.31 -12.53
CA LEU A 38 -0.51 20.97 -13.69
C LEU A 38 -0.62 20.01 -14.88
N LEU A 39 0.48 19.34 -15.26
CA LEU A 39 0.49 18.35 -16.34
C LEU A 39 -0.51 17.21 -16.11
N THR A 40 -0.60 16.73 -14.86
CA THR A 40 -1.57 15.70 -14.47
C THR A 40 -3.01 16.18 -14.67
N TRP A 41 -3.33 17.41 -14.25
CA TRP A 41 -4.67 17.96 -14.39
C TRP A 41 -5.02 18.26 -15.85
N SER A 42 -4.08 18.76 -16.64
CA SER A 42 -4.26 18.95 -18.09
C SER A 42 -4.56 17.62 -18.79
N ALA A 43 -3.78 16.56 -18.52
CA ALA A 43 -4.03 15.24 -19.09
C ALA A 43 -5.39 14.65 -18.66
N ARG A 44 -5.81 14.85 -17.40
CA ARG A 44 -7.14 14.46 -16.93
C ARG A 44 -8.26 15.24 -17.60
N LEU A 45 -8.10 16.54 -17.75
CA LEU A 45 -9.11 17.39 -18.38
C LEU A 45 -9.30 17.01 -19.84
N VAL A 46 -8.20 16.85 -20.59
CA VAL A 46 -8.24 16.39 -21.99
C VAL A 46 -8.89 15.01 -22.09
N GLY A 47 -8.48 14.05 -21.24
CA GLY A 47 -9.07 12.72 -21.23
C GLY A 47 -10.57 12.71 -20.88
N LEU A 48 -10.99 13.52 -19.90
CA LEU A 48 -12.39 13.66 -19.50
C LEU A 48 -13.22 14.29 -20.62
N LEU A 49 -12.72 15.34 -21.27
CA LEU A 49 -13.40 16.00 -22.37
C LEU A 49 -13.59 15.04 -23.55
N ALA A 50 -12.60 14.21 -23.88
CA ALA A 50 -12.70 13.17 -24.91
C ALA A 50 -13.74 12.10 -24.57
N VAL A 51 -13.84 11.69 -23.30
CA VAL A 51 -14.88 10.74 -22.85
C VAL A 51 -16.27 11.39 -22.91
N LEU A 52 -16.42 12.62 -22.41
CA LEU A 52 -17.69 13.34 -22.38
C LEU A 52 -18.19 13.70 -23.78
N SER A 53 -17.31 13.94 -24.75
CA SER A 53 -17.71 14.20 -26.13
C SER A 53 -18.39 13.00 -26.79
N VAL A 54 -18.06 11.78 -26.35
CA VAL A 54 -18.66 10.53 -26.85
C VAL A 54 -19.93 10.17 -26.06
N LEU A 55 -19.95 10.36 -24.74
CA LEU A 55 -21.06 9.94 -23.87
C LEU A 55 -22.26 10.88 -23.83
N LEU A 56 -22.07 12.19 -24.07
CA LEU A 56 -23.17 13.16 -24.03
C LEU A 56 -23.80 13.29 -25.43
N PRO A 57 -25.10 12.94 -25.61
CA PRO A 57 -25.79 13.08 -26.89
C PRO A 57 -25.64 14.51 -27.45
N ALA A 58 -25.54 14.65 -28.76
CA ALA A 58 -25.41 15.93 -29.47
C ALA A 58 -26.68 16.82 -29.41
N GLY A 59 -27.65 16.51 -28.54
CA GLY A 59 -28.90 17.25 -28.40
C GLY A 59 -28.83 18.30 -27.28
N GLY A 60 -28.35 19.51 -27.58
CA GLY A 60 -28.49 20.64 -26.64
C GLY A 60 -27.72 21.89 -27.04
N ARG A 61 -28.44 22.91 -27.53
CA ARG A 61 -27.97 24.24 -27.91
C ARG A 61 -27.10 24.89 -26.82
N ARG A 62 -25.77 24.83 -26.96
CA ARG A 62 -24.83 25.67 -26.18
C ARG A 62 -23.70 26.17 -27.10
N PRO A 63 -23.54 27.49 -27.31
CA PRO A 63 -22.53 28.05 -28.24
C PRO A 63 -21.09 27.67 -27.88
N LEU A 64 -20.83 27.42 -26.58
CA LEU A 64 -19.54 26.92 -26.08
C LEU A 64 -19.19 25.53 -26.66
N ARG A 65 -20.18 24.65 -26.89
CA ARG A 65 -19.94 23.30 -27.45
C ARG A 65 -19.66 23.35 -28.95
N ALA A 66 -20.30 24.26 -29.69
CA ALA A 66 -19.98 24.48 -31.10
C ALA A 66 -18.58 25.11 -31.28
N ALA A 67 -18.15 25.97 -30.35
CA ALA A 67 -16.80 26.51 -30.34
C ALA A 67 -15.75 25.44 -29.98
N VAL A 68 -15.99 24.66 -28.91
CA VAL A 68 -15.10 23.57 -28.48
C VAL A 68 -15.07 22.41 -29.48
N GLY A 69 -16.22 22.06 -30.07
CA GLY A 69 -16.34 21.00 -31.07
C GLY A 69 -15.63 21.33 -32.38
N ARG A 70 -15.76 22.58 -32.87
CA ARG A 70 -14.98 23.08 -34.02
C ARG A 70 -13.48 23.21 -33.73
N TRP A 71 -13.11 23.54 -32.48
CA TRP A 71 -11.71 23.65 -32.09
C TRP A 71 -11.04 22.27 -31.88
N LEU A 72 -11.80 21.28 -31.41
CA LEU A 72 -11.35 19.90 -31.21
C LEU A 72 -11.54 18.99 -32.43
N ASP A 73 -12.26 19.46 -33.45
CA ASP A 73 -12.61 18.73 -34.68
C ASP A 73 -13.23 17.35 -34.36
N LEU A 74 -14.23 17.36 -33.46
CA LEU A 74 -14.99 16.16 -33.13
C LEU A 74 -15.75 15.72 -34.39
N PRO A 75 -15.54 14.50 -34.89
CA PRO A 75 -15.96 14.15 -36.25
C PRO A 75 -17.48 14.20 -36.39
N GLU A 76 -17.97 15.04 -37.30
CA GLU A 76 -19.41 15.20 -37.59
C GLU A 76 -20.03 14.01 -38.39
N GLY A 77 -19.36 12.86 -38.42
CA GLY A 77 -19.86 11.68 -39.11
C GLY A 77 -19.04 10.41 -38.90
N ALA A 78 -18.20 10.35 -37.86
CA ALA A 78 -17.41 9.14 -37.67
C ALA A 78 -18.25 8.04 -37.00
N GLY A 79 -18.26 6.87 -37.63
CA GLY A 79 -18.95 5.69 -37.13
C GLY A 79 -18.48 5.26 -35.73
N ILE A 80 -19.13 4.23 -35.20
CA ILE A 80 -18.91 3.67 -33.85
C ILE A 80 -17.41 3.44 -33.55
N ALA A 81 -16.62 3.11 -34.57
CA ALA A 81 -15.17 2.94 -34.49
C ALA A 81 -14.41 4.16 -33.96
N ALA A 82 -14.62 5.34 -34.56
CA ALA A 82 -13.89 6.54 -34.15
C ALA A 82 -14.32 7.02 -32.76
N GLY A 83 -15.63 6.92 -32.44
CA GLY A 83 -16.13 7.21 -31.09
C GLY A 83 -15.48 6.31 -30.03
N THR A 84 -15.26 5.04 -30.35
CA THR A 84 -14.59 4.09 -29.46
C THR A 84 -13.09 4.35 -29.34
N VAL A 85 -12.40 4.72 -30.42
CA VAL A 85 -10.98 5.11 -30.37
C VAL A 85 -10.79 6.38 -29.53
N VAL A 86 -11.68 7.38 -29.67
CA VAL A 86 -11.67 8.60 -28.85
C VAL A 86 -11.94 8.28 -27.39
N LEU A 87 -12.94 7.43 -27.10
CA LEU A 87 -13.25 6.97 -25.74
C LEU A 87 -12.06 6.23 -25.10
N ALA A 88 -11.48 5.26 -25.81
CA ALA A 88 -10.33 4.48 -25.37
C ALA A 88 -9.11 5.37 -25.13
N SER A 89 -8.86 6.33 -26.02
CA SER A 89 -7.78 7.32 -25.88
C SER A 89 -8.00 8.22 -24.66
N GLY A 90 -9.24 8.66 -24.41
CA GLY A 90 -9.60 9.42 -23.22
C GLY A 90 -9.38 8.65 -21.92
N VAL A 91 -9.78 7.37 -21.88
CA VAL A 91 -9.52 6.46 -20.74
C VAL A 91 -8.02 6.24 -20.56
N LEU A 92 -7.27 5.99 -21.64
CA LEU A 92 -5.82 5.80 -21.59
C LEU A 92 -5.10 7.05 -21.06
N LEU A 93 -5.48 8.25 -21.53
CA LEU A 93 -4.94 9.51 -21.03
C LEU A 93 -5.24 9.71 -19.54
N TRP A 94 -6.42 9.31 -19.07
CA TRP A 94 -6.75 9.33 -17.64
C TRP A 94 -5.86 8.38 -16.83
N LEU A 95 -5.64 7.15 -17.32
CA LEU A 95 -4.75 6.17 -16.70
C LEU A 95 -3.30 6.68 -16.66
N LEU A 96 -2.82 7.24 -17.78
CA LEU A 96 -1.50 7.85 -17.90
C LEU A 96 -1.35 9.04 -16.95
N ALA A 97 -2.35 9.92 -16.85
CA ALA A 97 -2.33 11.05 -15.92
C ALA A 97 -2.11 10.58 -14.47
N ASN A 98 -2.76 9.48 -14.08
CA ASN A 98 -2.59 8.92 -12.75
C ASN A 98 -1.17 8.38 -12.50
N ALA A 99 -0.52 7.85 -13.55
CA ALA A 99 0.86 7.35 -13.52
C ALA A 99 1.92 8.46 -13.66
N LEU A 100 1.64 9.52 -14.42
CA LEU A 100 2.44 10.74 -14.52
C LEU A 100 2.50 11.47 -13.18
N ARG A 101 1.38 11.54 -12.45
CA ARG A 101 1.35 12.06 -11.08
C ARG A 101 2.34 11.34 -10.17
N ARG A 102 2.48 10.02 -10.37
CA ARG A 102 3.43 9.17 -9.64
C ARG A 102 4.86 9.24 -10.22
N ARG A 103 5.13 10.18 -11.14
CA ARG A 103 6.46 10.43 -11.73
C ARG A 103 7.06 9.21 -12.45
N LYS A 104 6.22 8.32 -13.00
CA LYS A 104 6.67 7.11 -13.70
C LYS A 104 7.29 7.43 -15.05
N ARG A 105 8.52 6.94 -15.28
CA ARG A 105 9.25 7.17 -16.54
C ARG A 105 8.55 6.55 -17.75
N ARG A 106 7.99 5.34 -17.62
CA ARG A 106 7.24 4.67 -18.72
C ARG A 106 5.95 5.41 -19.07
N ALA A 107 5.23 5.91 -18.06
CA ALA A 107 4.04 6.73 -18.29
C ALA A 107 4.37 7.99 -19.10
N TRP A 108 5.48 8.63 -18.75
CA TRP A 108 6.00 9.78 -19.49
C TRP A 108 6.36 9.42 -20.93
N GLN A 109 7.08 8.31 -21.17
CA GLN A 109 7.41 7.87 -22.54
C GLN A 109 6.15 7.60 -23.38
N VAL A 110 5.17 6.87 -22.84
CA VAL A 110 3.92 6.57 -23.54
C VAL A 110 3.13 7.85 -23.80
N ALA A 111 3.05 8.76 -22.82
CA ALA A 111 2.36 10.03 -22.99
C ALA A 111 3.02 10.90 -24.08
N VAL A 112 4.36 10.95 -24.16
CA VAL A 112 5.08 11.64 -25.23
C VAL A 112 4.78 11.03 -26.58
N VAL A 113 4.84 9.70 -26.71
CA VAL A 113 4.55 9.00 -27.98
C VAL A 113 3.10 9.24 -28.42
N VAL A 114 2.14 9.09 -27.51
CA VAL A 114 0.71 9.30 -27.81
C VAL A 114 0.44 10.75 -28.21
N THR A 115 0.96 11.73 -27.46
CA THR A 115 0.74 13.15 -27.77
C THR A 115 1.45 13.57 -29.06
N ALA A 116 2.64 13.02 -29.35
CA ALA A 116 3.32 13.23 -30.62
C ALA A 116 2.54 12.63 -31.80
N ALA A 117 2.04 11.40 -31.66
CA ALA A 117 1.23 10.75 -32.70
C ALA A 117 -0.06 11.54 -32.99
N ILE A 118 -0.75 12.01 -31.95
CA ILE A 118 -1.94 12.88 -32.08
C ILE A 118 -1.56 14.19 -32.80
N ALA A 119 -0.47 14.85 -32.39
CA ALA A 119 -0.03 16.09 -33.01
C ALA A 119 0.29 15.90 -34.51
N VAL A 120 1.01 14.82 -34.87
CA VAL A 120 1.33 14.50 -36.26
C VAL A 120 0.07 14.20 -37.07
N ALA A 121 -0.86 13.38 -36.56
CA ALA A 121 -2.09 13.04 -37.27
C ALA A 121 -2.93 14.29 -37.61
N HIS A 122 -3.12 15.20 -36.65
CA HIS A 122 -3.92 16.41 -36.86
C HIS A 122 -3.20 17.46 -37.73
N LEU A 123 -1.88 17.65 -37.56
CA LEU A 123 -1.11 18.64 -38.32
C LEU A 123 -0.80 18.18 -39.76
N ALA A 124 -0.46 16.90 -39.97
CA ALA A 124 -0.11 16.37 -41.28
C ALA A 124 -1.34 16.21 -42.18
N TRP A 125 -2.48 15.80 -41.63
CA TRP A 125 -3.74 15.68 -42.39
C TRP A 125 -4.59 16.96 -42.39
N ARG A 126 -4.12 18.06 -41.80
CA ARG A 126 -4.81 19.37 -41.73
C ARG A 126 -6.23 19.33 -41.12
N HIS A 127 -6.51 18.36 -40.25
CA HIS A 127 -7.77 18.27 -39.50
C HIS A 127 -7.57 18.89 -38.10
N GLY A 128 -8.31 19.96 -37.77
CA GLY A 128 -8.33 20.54 -36.43
C GLY A 128 -6.99 21.11 -35.93
N ILE A 129 -6.62 22.32 -36.37
CA ILE A 129 -5.38 23.01 -35.95
C ILE A 129 -5.30 23.15 -34.42
N GLY A 130 -6.43 23.38 -33.75
CA GLY A 130 -6.51 23.51 -32.28
C GLY A 130 -6.05 22.26 -31.52
N SER A 131 -6.55 21.09 -31.94
CA SER A 131 -6.17 19.79 -31.38
C SER A 131 -4.68 19.49 -31.58
N GLY A 132 -4.16 19.73 -32.78
CA GLY A 132 -2.75 19.53 -33.10
C GLY A 132 -1.81 20.42 -32.28
N VAL A 133 -2.13 21.71 -32.15
CA VAL A 133 -1.34 22.66 -31.35
C VAL A 133 -1.38 22.31 -29.86
N THR A 134 -2.53 21.87 -29.35
CA THR A 134 -2.68 21.49 -27.93
C THR A 134 -1.90 20.23 -27.60
N ALA A 135 -1.99 19.21 -28.46
CA ALA A 135 -1.23 17.98 -28.31
C ALA A 135 0.28 18.24 -28.41
N LEU A 136 0.71 19.11 -29.33
CA LEU A 136 2.10 19.53 -29.47
C LEU A 136 2.59 20.30 -28.23
N GLY A 137 1.80 21.23 -27.71
CA GLY A 137 2.11 21.97 -26.49
C GLY A 137 2.27 21.05 -25.28
N LEU A 138 1.38 20.06 -25.12
CA LEU A 138 1.50 19.05 -24.08
C LEU A 138 2.75 18.16 -24.27
N CYS A 139 3.06 17.75 -25.50
CA CYS A 139 4.26 16.98 -25.82
C CYS A 139 5.55 17.74 -25.46
N VAL A 140 5.65 19.01 -25.87
CA VAL A 140 6.79 19.89 -25.53
C VAL A 140 6.91 20.07 -24.02
N ALA A 141 5.80 20.28 -23.32
CA ALA A 141 5.80 20.42 -21.86
C ALA A 141 6.25 19.12 -21.16
N LEU A 142 5.84 17.95 -21.65
CA LEU A 142 6.32 16.65 -21.17
C LEU A 142 7.83 16.50 -21.40
N LEU A 143 8.33 16.82 -22.59
CA LEU A 143 9.77 16.75 -22.91
C LEU A 143 10.60 17.69 -22.02
N ALA A 144 10.16 18.93 -21.83
CA ALA A 144 10.82 19.92 -20.99
C ALA A 144 10.88 19.48 -19.51
N THR A 145 9.92 18.68 -19.06
CA THR A 145 9.80 18.24 -17.67
C THR A 145 10.35 16.84 -17.41
N ARG A 146 11.08 16.24 -18.38
CA ARG A 146 11.65 14.88 -18.31
C ARG A 146 12.36 14.55 -16.99
N LYS A 147 13.05 15.52 -16.39
CA LYS A 147 13.84 15.37 -15.15
C LYS A 147 12.99 15.04 -13.92
N HIS A 148 11.68 15.26 -13.96
CA HIS A 148 10.78 14.96 -12.86
C HIS A 148 10.24 13.53 -12.90
N PHE A 149 10.43 12.78 -13.99
CA PHE A 149 9.90 11.42 -14.17
C PHE A 149 11.00 10.36 -14.00
N THR A 150 11.48 10.21 -12.77
CA THR A 150 12.62 9.36 -12.43
C THR A 150 12.24 7.96 -11.96
N ALA A 151 10.97 7.70 -11.60
CA ALA A 151 10.60 6.41 -11.05
C ALA A 151 10.80 5.28 -12.08
N GLY A 152 11.63 4.31 -11.68
CA GLY A 152 12.14 3.20 -12.46
C GLY A 152 11.09 2.14 -12.76
N VAL A 153 11.49 1.17 -13.58
CA VAL A 153 10.66 0.04 -14.01
C VAL A 153 10.65 -1.03 -12.92
N ASP A 154 9.52 -1.72 -12.75
CA ASP A 154 9.42 -2.95 -11.97
C ASP A 154 10.46 -3.99 -12.45
N PRO A 155 11.48 -4.34 -11.63
CA PRO A 155 12.53 -5.27 -12.04
C PRO A 155 12.04 -6.73 -12.13
N VAL A 156 10.96 -7.09 -11.44
CA VAL A 156 10.76 -8.50 -11.03
C VAL A 156 9.63 -9.19 -11.81
N TYR A 157 8.60 -8.49 -12.30
CA TYR A 157 7.43 -9.16 -12.92
C TYR A 157 6.77 -8.50 -14.14
N GLY A 158 7.37 -7.48 -14.77
CA GLY A 158 6.56 -6.53 -15.55
C GLY A 158 6.85 -6.34 -17.04
N LYS A 159 8.10 -6.35 -17.49
CA LYS A 159 8.44 -5.85 -18.86
C LYS A 159 7.72 -6.66 -19.95
N TRP A 160 7.79 -7.98 -19.84
CA TRP A 160 7.20 -8.88 -20.83
C TRP A 160 5.72 -9.15 -20.58
N ARG A 161 5.20 -8.94 -19.37
CA ARG A 161 3.80 -9.24 -19.09
C ARG A 161 2.84 -8.25 -19.75
N ALA A 162 3.19 -6.96 -19.76
CA ALA A 162 2.42 -5.96 -20.50
C ALA A 162 2.40 -6.27 -22.00
N VAL A 163 3.57 -6.62 -22.57
CA VAL A 163 3.71 -7.01 -23.99
C VAL A 163 2.93 -8.29 -24.27
N ARG A 164 3.10 -9.32 -23.44
CA ARG A 164 2.43 -10.62 -23.58
C ARG A 164 0.91 -10.47 -23.56
N VAL A 165 0.36 -9.75 -22.57
CA VAL A 165 -1.09 -9.52 -22.47
C VAL A 165 -1.62 -8.74 -23.68
N ALA A 166 -0.88 -7.72 -24.13
CA ALA A 166 -1.27 -6.97 -25.33
C ALA A 166 -1.26 -7.86 -26.58
N VAL A 167 -0.20 -8.65 -26.78
CA VAL A 167 -0.08 -9.57 -27.93
C VAL A 167 -1.14 -10.67 -27.87
N GLU A 168 -1.38 -11.29 -26.72
CA GLU A 168 -2.41 -12.30 -26.53
C GLU A 168 -3.80 -11.77 -26.92
N LEU A 169 -4.13 -10.54 -26.51
CA LEU A 169 -5.41 -9.91 -26.86
C LEU A 169 -5.50 -9.54 -28.35
N LEU A 170 -4.42 -9.03 -28.94
CA LEU A 170 -4.39 -8.72 -30.39
C LEU A 170 -4.52 -10.00 -31.24
N VAL A 171 -3.81 -11.07 -30.87
CA VAL A 171 -3.89 -12.37 -31.56
C VAL A 171 -5.27 -12.98 -31.38
N ALA A 172 -5.84 -12.95 -30.18
CA ALA A 172 -7.19 -13.45 -29.92
C ALA A 172 -8.24 -12.68 -30.73
N GLY A 173 -8.15 -11.35 -30.79
CA GLY A 173 -9.03 -10.51 -31.59
C GLY A 173 -8.90 -10.77 -33.09
N PHE A 174 -7.66 -10.88 -33.58
CA PHE A 174 -7.39 -11.25 -34.97
C PHE A 174 -8.02 -12.59 -35.33
N LEU A 175 -7.77 -13.63 -34.52
CA LEU A 175 -8.29 -14.98 -34.75
C LEU A 175 -9.82 -15.03 -34.65
N ALA A 176 -10.42 -14.30 -33.70
CA ALA A 176 -11.87 -14.24 -33.55
C ALA A 176 -12.54 -13.67 -34.81
N VAL A 177 -12.05 -12.52 -35.31
CA VAL A 177 -12.58 -11.90 -36.54
C VAL A 177 -12.30 -12.79 -37.75
N PHE A 178 -11.11 -13.37 -37.85
CA PHE A 178 -10.74 -14.25 -38.94
C PHE A 178 -11.65 -15.49 -39.01
N VAL A 179 -11.92 -16.13 -37.87
CA VAL A 179 -12.83 -17.28 -37.78
C VAL A 179 -14.28 -16.88 -38.06
N MET A 180 -14.74 -15.72 -37.61
CA MET A 180 -16.09 -15.21 -37.92
C MET A 180 -16.31 -15.08 -39.43
N LEU A 181 -15.34 -14.51 -40.14
CA LEU A 181 -15.41 -14.32 -41.60
C LEU A 181 -15.31 -15.67 -42.34
N ARG A 182 -14.38 -16.56 -41.95
CA ARG A 182 -14.20 -17.87 -42.58
C ARG A 182 -15.31 -18.88 -42.25
N GLY A 183 -15.96 -18.74 -41.09
CA GLY A 183 -17.06 -19.59 -40.65
C GLY A 183 -18.41 -19.23 -41.25
N ALA A 184 -18.52 -18.08 -41.93
CA ALA A 184 -19.76 -17.60 -42.54
C ALA A 184 -19.57 -17.13 -44.00
N PRO A 185 -18.99 -17.94 -44.90
CA PRO A 185 -18.69 -17.51 -46.28
C PRO A 185 -19.94 -17.13 -47.07
N ALA A 186 -21.09 -17.75 -46.79
CA ALA A 186 -22.38 -17.43 -47.41
C ALA A 186 -22.93 -16.04 -47.03
N ARG A 187 -22.26 -15.32 -46.12
CA ARG A 187 -22.64 -13.98 -45.64
C ARG A 187 -21.68 -12.89 -46.13
N LEU A 188 -20.81 -13.21 -47.09
CA LEU A 188 -19.88 -12.28 -47.72
C LEU A 188 -20.38 -11.91 -49.13
N THR A 189 -20.27 -10.65 -49.52
CA THR A 189 -20.48 -10.23 -50.91
C THR A 189 -19.16 -10.29 -51.67
N GLY A 190 -18.95 -11.39 -52.39
CA GLY A 190 -17.73 -11.63 -53.19
C GLY A 190 -16.82 -12.71 -52.59
N ASP A 191 -15.85 -13.16 -53.38
CA ASP A 191 -14.83 -14.10 -52.92
C ASP A 191 -13.75 -13.34 -52.14
N ALA A 192 -13.55 -13.72 -50.88
CA ALA A 192 -12.49 -13.18 -50.03
C ALA A 192 -11.35 -14.21 -49.90
N ASP A 193 -10.16 -13.84 -50.36
CA ASP A 193 -8.97 -14.65 -50.16
C ASP A 193 -8.51 -14.61 -48.68
N LEU A 194 -7.62 -15.54 -48.31
CA LEU A 194 -6.97 -15.60 -47.00
C LEU A 194 -6.27 -14.27 -46.66
N THR A 195 -5.67 -13.64 -47.66
CA THR A 195 -4.99 -12.34 -47.52
C THR A 195 -5.95 -11.21 -47.17
N ASP A 196 -7.07 -11.10 -47.89
CA ASP A 196 -8.12 -10.10 -47.63
C ASP A 196 -8.77 -10.30 -46.26
N THR A 197 -9.03 -11.56 -45.89
CA THR A 197 -9.59 -11.91 -44.58
C THR A 197 -8.63 -11.53 -43.45
N GLY A 198 -7.33 -11.78 -43.65
CA GLY A 198 -6.27 -11.37 -42.72
C GLY A 198 -6.19 -9.85 -42.60
N ALA A 199 -6.20 -9.13 -43.71
CA ALA A 199 -6.18 -7.67 -43.73
C ALA A 199 -7.41 -7.07 -43.03
N HIS A 200 -8.61 -7.62 -43.28
CA HIS A 200 -9.83 -7.17 -42.60
C HIS A 200 -9.76 -7.44 -41.09
N SER A 201 -9.25 -8.60 -40.68
CA SER A 201 -9.10 -8.95 -39.27
C SER A 201 -8.12 -8.03 -38.53
N LEU A 202 -7.05 -7.59 -39.19
CA LEU A 202 -6.09 -6.63 -38.64
C LEU A 202 -6.69 -5.22 -38.52
N LEU A 203 -7.41 -4.76 -39.54
CA LEU A 203 -8.06 -3.45 -39.56
C LEU A 203 -9.19 -3.37 -38.53
N ALA A 204 -9.92 -4.46 -38.32
CA ALA A 204 -10.97 -4.55 -37.31
C ALA A 204 -10.44 -4.29 -35.88
N LEU A 205 -9.17 -4.61 -35.58
CA LEU A 205 -8.55 -4.34 -34.27
C LEU A 205 -8.49 -2.84 -33.92
N ILE A 206 -8.48 -1.98 -34.94
CA ILE A 206 -8.49 -0.52 -34.80
C ILE A 206 -9.83 0.09 -35.21
N GLY A 207 -10.86 -0.74 -35.42
CA GLY A 207 -12.20 -0.33 -35.83
C GLY A 207 -12.28 0.14 -37.29
N VAL A 208 -11.30 -0.16 -38.13
CA VAL A 208 -11.34 0.21 -39.54
C VAL A 208 -11.96 -0.94 -40.34
N SER A 209 -12.90 -0.62 -41.23
CA SER A 209 -13.48 -1.60 -42.15
C SER A 209 -12.40 -2.13 -43.11
N GLY A 210 -12.38 -3.44 -43.30
CA GLY A 210 -11.41 -4.11 -44.17
C GLY A 210 -11.87 -4.30 -45.61
N PRO A 211 -11.04 -4.95 -46.44
CA PRO A 211 -11.35 -5.22 -47.85
C PRO A 211 -12.47 -6.25 -48.04
N VAL A 212 -12.82 -7.01 -47.01
CA VAL A 212 -13.95 -7.96 -47.05
C VAL A 212 -15.25 -7.21 -46.75
N HIS A 213 -16.30 -7.50 -47.53
CA HIS A 213 -17.62 -6.91 -47.41
C HIS A 213 -18.64 -7.95 -46.88
N PRO A 214 -18.74 -8.14 -45.56
CA PRO A 214 -19.80 -8.96 -44.97
C PRO A 214 -21.15 -8.22 -44.96
N VAL A 215 -22.25 -8.97 -44.78
CA VAL A 215 -23.57 -8.37 -44.49
C VAL A 215 -23.50 -7.44 -43.27
N ALA A 216 -24.29 -6.36 -43.27
CA ALA A 216 -24.16 -5.25 -42.32
C ALA A 216 -24.00 -5.64 -40.85
N TRP A 217 -24.84 -6.54 -40.32
CA TRP A 217 -24.74 -6.96 -38.91
C TRP A 217 -23.45 -7.73 -38.59
N LEU A 218 -22.88 -8.45 -39.58
CA LEU A 218 -21.64 -9.20 -39.42
C LEU A 218 -20.44 -8.25 -39.52
N ASP A 219 -20.50 -7.22 -40.36
CA ASP A 219 -19.51 -6.13 -40.42
C ASP A 219 -19.45 -5.38 -39.07
N ASP A 220 -20.61 -5.04 -38.52
CA ASP A 220 -20.72 -4.40 -37.22
C ASP A 220 -20.16 -5.31 -36.11
N LEU A 221 -20.42 -6.62 -36.17
CA LEU A 221 -19.93 -7.58 -35.20
C LEU A 221 -18.41 -7.80 -35.29
N THR A 222 -17.83 -7.91 -36.48
CA THR A 222 -16.38 -8.07 -36.67
C THR A 222 -15.64 -6.80 -36.25
N ALA A 223 -16.15 -5.62 -36.63
CA ALA A 223 -15.62 -4.34 -36.21
C ALA A 223 -15.70 -4.17 -34.69
N ALA A 224 -16.85 -4.46 -34.05
CA ALA A 224 -17.00 -4.38 -32.60
C ALA A 224 -16.08 -5.37 -31.87
N THR A 225 -15.98 -6.61 -32.35
CA THR A 225 -15.14 -7.65 -31.75
C THR A 225 -13.67 -7.24 -31.81
N GLY A 226 -13.17 -6.91 -33.01
CA GLY A 226 -11.78 -6.49 -33.20
C GLY A 226 -11.45 -5.29 -32.32
N LEU A 227 -12.32 -4.28 -32.30
CA LEU A 227 -12.12 -3.05 -31.53
C LEU A 227 -12.12 -3.29 -30.02
N VAL A 228 -12.97 -4.17 -29.49
CA VAL A 228 -12.94 -4.57 -28.07
C VAL A 228 -11.60 -5.21 -27.72
N PHE A 229 -11.09 -6.10 -28.55
CA PHE A 229 -9.78 -6.73 -28.32
C PHE A 229 -8.62 -5.74 -28.46
N GLY A 230 -8.64 -4.86 -29.46
CA GLY A 230 -7.62 -3.83 -29.66
C GLY A 230 -7.58 -2.80 -28.53
N VAL A 231 -8.74 -2.27 -28.13
CA VAL A 231 -8.86 -1.38 -26.96
C VAL A 231 -8.47 -2.09 -25.68
N GLY A 232 -8.91 -3.35 -25.51
CA GLY A 232 -8.51 -4.20 -24.39
C GLY A 232 -6.99 -4.36 -24.31
N ALA A 233 -6.32 -4.63 -25.43
CA ALA A 233 -4.87 -4.77 -25.50
C ALA A 233 -4.16 -3.48 -25.06
N VAL A 234 -4.64 -2.33 -25.52
CA VAL A 234 -4.08 -1.02 -25.13
C VAL A 234 -4.32 -0.73 -23.65
N LEU A 235 -5.55 -0.87 -23.15
CA LEU A 235 -5.90 -0.52 -21.77
C LEU A 235 -5.28 -1.47 -20.76
N LEU A 236 -5.34 -2.78 -21.01
CA LEU A 236 -4.80 -3.80 -20.11
C LEU A 236 -3.27 -3.86 -20.20
N GLY A 237 -2.70 -3.72 -21.40
CA GLY A 237 -1.26 -3.54 -21.60
C GLY A 237 -0.74 -2.30 -20.87
N ALA A 238 -1.43 -1.16 -20.99
CA ALA A 238 -1.12 0.05 -20.24
C ALA A 238 -1.25 -0.18 -18.73
N TYR A 239 -2.29 -0.85 -18.25
CA TYR A 239 -2.43 -1.19 -16.83
C TYR A 239 -1.22 -1.97 -16.30
N TYR A 240 -0.79 -3.03 -16.99
CA TYR A 240 0.37 -3.84 -16.58
C TYR A 240 1.70 -3.08 -16.73
N LEU A 241 1.82 -2.19 -17.72
CA LEU A 241 3.00 -1.34 -17.89
C LEU A 241 3.10 -0.25 -16.81
N LEU A 242 1.94 0.26 -16.37
CA LEU A 242 1.83 1.39 -15.44
C LEU A 242 1.58 0.97 -13.99
N ARG A 243 1.42 -0.33 -13.68
CA ARG A 243 1.32 -0.81 -12.30
C ARG A 243 2.62 -0.55 -11.53
N SER A 244 2.53 -0.31 -10.23
CA SER A 244 3.74 -0.16 -9.41
C SER A 244 4.31 -1.54 -9.13
N ALA A 245 5.64 -1.62 -9.05
CA ALA A 245 6.31 -2.85 -8.69
C ALA A 245 5.81 -3.33 -7.33
N GLU A 246 5.57 -4.62 -7.20
CA GLU A 246 5.24 -5.27 -5.95
C GLU A 246 6.31 -6.35 -5.77
N PRO A 247 7.50 -5.99 -5.23
CA PRO A 247 8.58 -6.94 -5.06
C PRO A 247 8.10 -8.14 -4.24
N LYS A 248 8.71 -9.31 -4.50
CA LYS A 248 8.42 -10.49 -3.67
C LYS A 248 8.72 -10.13 -2.21
N PRO A 249 7.76 -10.35 -1.30
CA PRO A 249 8.03 -10.16 0.12
C PRO A 249 9.13 -11.12 0.55
N GLY A 250 10.08 -10.63 1.34
CA GLY A 250 11.23 -11.40 1.78
C GLY A 250 12.19 -10.57 2.62
N LEU A 251 12.59 -11.13 3.76
CA LEU A 251 13.67 -10.66 4.61
C LEU A 251 14.94 -11.44 4.27
N ALA A 252 16.03 -10.76 3.90
CA ALA A 252 17.30 -11.43 3.66
C ALA A 252 17.94 -11.88 4.99
N PRO A 253 18.66 -13.01 5.04
CA PRO A 253 19.29 -13.49 6.28
C PRO A 253 20.24 -12.48 6.93
N ASP A 254 21.00 -11.74 6.12
CA ASP A 254 21.90 -10.68 6.59
C ASP A 254 21.12 -9.49 7.18
N ASP A 255 19.98 -9.14 6.57
CA ASP A 255 19.09 -8.08 7.08
C ASP A 255 18.46 -8.51 8.41
N GLU A 256 18.03 -9.77 8.53
CA GLU A 256 17.51 -10.31 9.78
C GLU A 256 18.55 -10.24 10.90
N THR A 257 19.79 -10.65 10.60
CA THR A 257 20.91 -10.58 11.55
C THR A 257 21.16 -9.14 12.01
N ALA A 258 21.16 -8.18 11.08
CA ALA A 258 21.33 -6.77 11.40
C ALA A 258 20.16 -6.21 12.23
N LEU A 259 18.91 -6.59 11.92
CA LEU A 259 17.74 -6.22 12.73
C LEU A 259 17.82 -6.77 14.16
N ARG A 260 18.21 -8.04 14.32
CA ARG A 260 18.43 -8.65 15.65
C ARG A 260 19.49 -7.89 16.44
N ALA A 261 20.57 -7.44 15.80
CA ALA A 261 21.59 -6.62 16.45
C ALA A 261 21.05 -5.23 16.90
N LEU A 262 20.14 -4.62 16.13
CA LEU A 262 19.46 -3.39 16.54
C LEU A 262 18.50 -3.62 17.72
N LEU A 263 17.74 -4.72 17.69
CA LEU A 263 16.82 -5.12 18.75
C LEU A 263 17.55 -5.46 20.06
N ALA A 264 18.70 -6.12 19.99
CA ALA A 264 19.51 -6.40 21.18
C ALA A 264 19.94 -5.11 21.91
N LYS A 265 20.17 -4.03 21.17
CA LYS A 265 20.61 -2.73 21.73
C LYS A 265 19.44 -1.83 22.14
N ARG A 266 18.38 -1.78 21.33
CA ARG A 266 17.28 -0.78 21.43
C ARG A 266 15.88 -1.38 21.37
N GLY A 267 15.74 -2.71 21.48
CA GLY A 267 14.47 -3.41 21.44
C GLY A 267 13.52 -3.03 22.59
N ARG A 268 14.02 -2.36 23.63
CA ARG A 268 13.22 -1.81 24.73
C ARG A 268 12.35 -0.61 24.31
N ASP A 269 12.69 0.06 23.20
CA ASP A 269 12.13 1.37 22.83
C ASP A 269 10.73 1.31 22.21
N ASP A 270 10.32 0.16 21.65
CA ASP A 270 8.99 -0.06 21.04
C ASP A 270 8.56 -1.53 21.17
N SER A 271 7.34 -1.75 21.70
CA SER A 271 6.74 -3.08 21.88
C SER A 271 6.42 -3.80 20.58
N LEU A 272 6.35 -3.07 19.47
CA LEU A 272 6.13 -3.64 18.14
C LEU A 272 7.45 -3.94 17.40
N GLY A 273 8.60 -3.62 17.99
CA GLY A 273 9.89 -3.71 17.33
C GLY A 273 10.25 -5.13 16.87
N TYR A 274 9.96 -6.15 17.69
CA TYR A 274 10.29 -7.54 17.38
C TYR A 274 9.58 -8.07 16.13
N PHE A 275 8.40 -7.54 15.81
CA PHE A 275 7.66 -7.93 14.60
C PHE A 275 8.37 -7.51 13.31
N ALA A 276 9.41 -6.68 13.36
CA ALA A 276 10.25 -6.41 12.20
C ALA A 276 10.95 -7.66 11.64
N LEU A 277 11.14 -8.69 12.47
CA LEU A 277 11.75 -9.98 12.09
C LEU A 277 10.80 -10.89 11.30
N ARG A 278 9.59 -10.44 10.99
CA ARG A 278 8.66 -11.16 10.13
C ARG A 278 9.27 -11.32 8.72
N ARG A 279 9.35 -12.55 8.23
CA ARG A 279 10.10 -12.91 7.00
C ARG A 279 9.47 -12.39 5.69
N ASP A 280 8.29 -11.79 5.72
CA ASP A 280 7.64 -11.17 4.57
C ASP A 280 7.94 -9.66 4.42
N LYS A 281 8.81 -9.11 5.27
CA LYS A 281 9.24 -7.71 5.27
C LYS A 281 10.57 -7.52 4.58
N SER A 282 10.68 -6.43 3.83
CA SER A 282 11.95 -5.88 3.37
C SER A 282 12.40 -4.78 4.33
N VAL A 283 13.68 -4.42 4.29
CA VAL A 283 14.27 -3.47 5.23
C VAL A 283 15.09 -2.43 4.50
N VAL A 284 15.01 -1.18 4.96
CA VAL A 284 15.95 -0.13 4.57
C VAL A 284 16.71 0.35 5.80
N PHE A 285 18.02 0.19 5.79
CA PHE A 285 18.92 0.67 6.84
C PHE A 285 19.35 2.11 6.59
N SER A 286 19.54 2.89 7.66
CA SER A 286 20.22 4.17 7.58
C SER A 286 21.65 4.03 7.05
N PRO A 287 22.25 5.10 6.51
CA PRO A 287 23.64 5.06 6.05
C PRO A 287 24.64 4.59 7.12
N THR A 288 24.34 4.84 8.40
CA THR A 288 25.19 4.43 9.54
C THR A 288 24.94 3.00 9.99
N GLY A 289 23.89 2.32 9.50
CA GLY A 289 23.45 1.00 9.97
C GLY A 289 22.88 1.00 11.38
N LYS A 290 22.73 2.17 12.04
CA LYS A 290 22.24 2.28 13.42
C LYS A 290 20.71 2.32 13.53
N SER A 291 20.01 2.35 12.41
CA SER A 291 18.55 2.33 12.36
C SER A 291 18.03 1.67 11.08
N ALA A 292 16.78 1.21 11.13
CA ALA A 292 16.16 0.52 10.01
C ALA A 292 14.65 0.79 9.93
N VAL A 293 14.11 0.85 8.72
CA VAL A 293 12.67 0.89 8.45
C VAL A 293 12.25 -0.46 7.84
N PRO A 294 11.61 -1.35 8.62
CA PRO A 294 11.01 -2.57 8.09
C PRO A 294 9.68 -2.23 7.41
N PHE A 295 9.47 -2.72 6.20
CA PHE A 295 8.29 -2.42 5.39
C PHE A 295 7.91 -3.57 4.47
N ARG A 296 6.69 -3.53 3.94
CA ARG A 296 6.24 -4.40 2.86
C ARG A 296 5.53 -3.59 1.80
N VAL A 297 5.70 -3.98 0.54
CA VAL A 297 5.02 -3.32 -0.57
C VAL A 297 3.75 -4.09 -0.90
N LEU A 298 2.61 -3.43 -0.76
CA LEU A 298 1.30 -3.99 -1.06
C LEU A 298 0.49 -2.99 -1.86
N ALA A 299 -0.08 -3.45 -2.98
CA ALA A 299 -0.88 -2.60 -3.86
C ALA A 299 -0.20 -1.25 -4.18
N GLY A 300 1.13 -1.21 -4.38
CA GLY A 300 1.90 0.01 -4.65
C GLY A 300 1.95 1.03 -3.51
N VAL A 301 1.71 0.57 -2.27
CA VAL A 301 1.99 1.27 -1.01
C VAL A 301 3.17 0.55 -0.38
N ALA A 302 4.22 1.29 -0.01
CA ALA A 302 5.27 0.77 0.85
C ALA A 302 4.85 1.06 2.29
N LEU A 303 4.40 0.03 2.99
CA LEU A 303 3.84 0.12 4.32
C LEU A 303 4.89 -0.28 5.35
N ALA A 304 5.46 0.70 6.05
CA ALA A 304 6.32 0.48 7.20
C ALA A 304 5.51 0.02 8.41
N SER A 305 6.08 -0.85 9.24
CA SER A 305 5.43 -1.35 10.46
C SER A 305 6.11 -0.83 11.72
N GLY A 306 5.35 -0.19 12.61
CA GLY A 306 5.85 0.35 13.88
C GLY A 306 6.74 1.59 13.69
N ASP A 307 7.54 1.89 14.71
CA ASP A 307 8.60 2.90 14.62
C ASP A 307 9.80 2.39 13.80
N PRO A 308 10.62 3.29 13.24
CA PRO A 308 11.96 2.88 12.80
C PRO A 308 12.71 2.22 13.97
N LEU A 309 13.39 1.11 13.67
CA LEU A 309 14.20 0.38 14.65
C LEU A 309 15.55 1.05 14.85
N GLY A 310 16.11 0.90 16.04
CA GLY A 310 17.47 1.37 16.37
C GLY A 310 17.50 2.78 16.94
N ASP A 311 18.64 3.44 16.79
CA ASP A 311 18.93 4.74 17.39
C ASP A 311 18.04 5.85 16.80
N ILE A 312 17.37 6.60 17.67
CA ILE A 312 16.43 7.68 17.32
C ILE A 312 17.15 8.78 16.53
N GLU A 313 18.41 9.07 16.85
CA GLU A 313 19.21 10.06 16.11
C GLU A 313 19.47 9.62 14.66
N ALA A 314 19.46 8.32 14.40
CA ALA A 314 19.66 7.76 13.06
C ALA A 314 18.33 7.53 12.30
N TRP A 315 17.16 7.69 12.92
CA TRP A 315 15.86 7.52 12.25
C TRP A 315 15.71 8.38 10.98
N PRO A 316 16.07 9.69 10.98
CA PRO A 316 16.02 10.52 9.78
C PRO A 316 16.70 9.88 8.56
N GLY A 317 17.91 9.32 8.75
CA GLY A 317 18.66 8.69 7.66
C GLY A 317 18.02 7.42 7.09
N ALA A 318 17.33 6.63 7.92
CA ALA A 318 16.59 5.46 7.45
C ALA A 318 15.30 5.87 6.75
N ILE A 319 14.57 6.85 7.30
CA ILE A 319 13.35 7.41 6.69
C ILE A 319 13.65 8.02 5.33
N GLU A 320 14.72 8.80 5.19
CA GLU A 320 15.10 9.42 3.91
C GLU A 320 15.42 8.40 2.83
N ARG A 321 16.16 7.33 3.17
CA ARG A 321 16.41 6.22 2.25
C ARG A 321 15.12 5.48 1.90
N PHE A 322 14.24 5.23 2.87
CA PHE A 322 12.95 4.59 2.62
C PHE A 322 12.07 5.42 1.68
N LEU A 323 12.02 6.74 1.89
CA LEU A 323 11.31 7.66 1.00
C LEU A 323 11.97 7.76 -0.37
N ALA A 324 13.30 7.66 -0.46
CA ALA A 324 14.02 7.59 -1.72
C ALA A 324 13.65 6.32 -2.50
N GLU A 325 13.57 5.17 -1.83
CA GLU A 325 13.12 3.90 -2.40
C GLU A 325 11.67 4.01 -2.89
N CYS A 326 10.79 4.59 -2.09
CA CYS A 326 9.40 4.85 -2.49
C CYS A 326 9.32 5.73 -3.73
N ARG A 327 10.15 6.78 -3.83
CA ARG A 327 10.24 7.65 -5.01
C ARG A 327 10.78 6.90 -6.23
N ALA A 328 11.81 6.07 -6.05
CA ALA A 328 12.42 5.28 -7.11
C ALA A 328 11.43 4.28 -7.73
N HIS A 329 10.54 3.70 -6.93
CA HIS A 329 9.56 2.70 -7.39
C HIS A 329 8.13 3.23 -7.54
N ALA A 330 7.90 4.52 -7.35
CA ALA A 330 6.58 5.14 -7.36
C ALA A 330 5.58 4.45 -6.40
N TRP A 331 6.08 4.08 -5.22
CA TRP A 331 5.29 3.61 -4.09
C TRP A 331 4.76 4.80 -3.28
N THR A 332 3.56 4.64 -2.76
CA THR A 332 3.01 5.56 -1.76
C THR A 332 3.62 5.16 -0.40
N PRO A 333 4.43 6.01 0.25
CA PRO A 333 4.95 5.69 1.59
C PRO A 333 3.83 5.79 2.62
N ALA A 334 3.80 4.86 3.56
CA ALA A 334 2.92 4.89 4.72
C ALA A 334 3.59 4.16 5.89
N ALA A 335 3.22 4.49 7.12
CA ALA A 335 3.63 3.74 8.32
C ALA A 335 2.40 3.44 9.16
N ILE A 336 2.29 2.21 9.67
CA ILE A 336 1.17 1.76 10.51
C ILE A 336 1.68 1.31 11.89
N GLY A 337 0.98 1.72 12.94
CA GLY A 337 1.29 1.29 14.31
C GLY A 337 2.47 2.02 14.95
N CYS A 338 2.95 3.12 14.34
CA CYS A 338 4.01 3.92 14.93
C CYS A 338 3.54 4.62 16.22
N SER A 339 4.45 4.82 17.16
CA SER A 339 4.21 5.58 18.39
C SER A 339 4.01 7.07 18.07
N GLU A 340 3.57 7.85 19.06
CA GLU A 340 3.50 9.31 18.94
C GLU A 340 4.86 9.93 18.56
N ARG A 341 5.95 9.40 19.11
CA ARG A 341 7.32 9.83 18.79
C ARG A 341 7.65 9.52 17.33
N GLY A 342 7.37 8.30 16.88
CA GLY A 342 7.56 7.90 15.48
C GLY A 342 6.76 8.78 14.53
N ALA A 343 5.46 8.97 14.80
CA ALA A 343 4.59 9.84 14.02
C ALA A 343 5.12 11.28 13.93
N THR A 344 5.63 11.82 15.03
CA THR A 344 6.23 13.17 15.08
C THR A 344 7.49 13.28 14.22
N VAL A 345 8.28 12.22 14.08
CA VAL A 345 9.44 12.22 13.18
C VAL A 345 9.00 12.07 11.73
N TRP A 346 8.04 11.19 11.45
CA TRP A 346 7.49 11.01 10.09
C TRP A 346 6.85 12.27 9.52
N THR A 347 6.15 13.06 10.32
CA THR A 347 5.46 14.29 9.85
C THR A 347 6.42 15.40 9.41
N ARG A 348 7.71 15.32 9.78
CA ARG A 348 8.76 16.21 9.27
C ARG A 348 9.05 16.01 7.78
N TYR A 349 8.57 14.92 7.18
CA TYR A 349 8.80 14.54 5.79
C TYR A 349 7.57 14.71 4.89
N ASP A 350 6.75 15.74 5.14
CA ASP A 350 5.52 16.04 4.39
C ASP A 350 4.50 14.89 4.41
N LEU A 351 4.41 14.17 5.53
CA LEU A 351 3.41 13.15 5.77
C LEU A 351 2.43 13.61 6.85
N ASP A 352 1.16 13.29 6.66
CA ASP A 352 0.11 13.46 7.67
C ASP A 352 0.05 12.23 8.58
N ALA A 353 -0.36 12.43 9.83
CA ALA A 353 -0.60 11.36 10.79
C ALA A 353 -2.05 11.43 11.31
N ILE A 354 -2.67 10.28 11.49
CA ILE A 354 -3.93 10.13 12.23
C ILE A 354 -3.73 9.09 13.32
N GLU A 355 -4.39 9.30 14.44
CA GLU A 355 -4.42 8.30 15.49
C GLU A 355 -5.26 7.11 15.04
N LEU A 356 -4.63 5.95 15.06
CA LEU A 356 -5.21 4.70 14.63
C LEU A 356 -5.96 4.02 15.77
N GLY A 357 -5.51 4.17 17.02
CA GLY A 357 -6.03 3.50 18.21
C GLY A 357 -5.00 3.47 19.33
N ASP A 358 -5.23 2.61 20.32
CA ASP A 358 -4.36 2.51 21.49
C ASP A 358 -3.91 1.07 21.74
N GLU A 359 -2.65 0.92 22.14
CA GLU A 359 -2.07 -0.32 22.64
C GLU A 359 -2.33 -0.46 24.14
N ALA A 360 -2.72 -1.65 24.57
CA ALA A 360 -2.95 -1.96 25.99
C ALA A 360 -1.68 -2.52 26.63
N ILE A 361 -1.03 -1.74 27.49
CA ILE A 361 0.18 -2.13 28.21
C ILE A 361 -0.16 -2.37 29.67
N VAL A 362 0.13 -3.56 30.18
CA VAL A 362 -0.05 -3.91 31.60
C VAL A 362 1.29 -3.78 32.30
N ASP A 363 1.32 -2.96 33.35
CA ASP A 363 2.45 -2.85 34.28
C ASP A 363 2.41 -4.03 35.27
N VAL A 364 3.39 -4.94 35.17
CA VAL A 364 3.45 -6.16 35.97
C VAL A 364 3.67 -5.89 37.47
N PRO A 365 4.54 -4.93 37.88
CA PRO A 365 4.73 -4.59 39.29
C PRO A 365 3.45 -4.23 40.03
N THR A 366 2.55 -3.46 39.38
CA THR A 366 1.30 -2.97 39.97
C THR A 366 0.10 -3.87 39.72
N PHE A 367 0.21 -4.87 38.83
CA PHE A 367 -0.87 -5.81 38.55
C PHE A 367 -1.26 -6.63 39.79
N SER A 368 -2.56 -6.66 40.10
CA SER A 368 -3.16 -7.54 41.11
C SER A 368 -4.55 -7.98 40.66
N LEU A 369 -4.94 -9.20 41.03
CA LEU A 369 -6.31 -9.70 40.86
C LEU A 369 -7.29 -9.19 41.91
N ASP A 370 -6.79 -8.48 42.92
CA ASP A 370 -7.60 -7.91 43.98
C ASP A 370 -8.36 -6.66 43.50
N GLY A 371 -9.38 -6.29 44.26
CA GLY A 371 -10.20 -5.11 43.96
C GLY A 371 -11.41 -5.38 43.07
N ARG A 372 -12.19 -4.30 42.89
CA ARG A 372 -13.50 -4.32 42.25
C ARG A 372 -13.42 -4.46 40.73
N ALA A 373 -12.47 -3.77 40.10
CA ALA A 373 -12.28 -3.80 38.64
C ALA A 373 -11.97 -5.22 38.13
N MET A 374 -11.16 -5.98 38.88
CA MET A 374 -10.74 -7.34 38.54
C MET A 374 -11.74 -8.43 38.90
N ARG A 375 -12.92 -8.09 39.47
CA ARG A 375 -13.92 -9.09 39.90
C ARG A 375 -14.33 -10.04 38.77
N GLY A 376 -14.53 -9.51 37.56
CA GLY A 376 -14.90 -10.32 36.39
C GLY A 376 -13.80 -11.31 35.98
N VAL A 377 -12.55 -10.83 35.90
CA VAL A 377 -11.38 -11.65 35.58
C VAL A 377 -11.19 -12.73 36.64
N ARG A 378 -11.20 -12.36 37.93
CA ARG A 378 -11.05 -13.28 39.06
C ARG A 378 -12.11 -14.38 39.09
N GLN A 379 -13.37 -14.05 38.78
CA GLN A 379 -14.45 -15.02 38.69
C GLN A 379 -14.26 -16.01 37.53
N ALA A 380 -13.83 -15.51 36.35
CA ALA A 380 -13.51 -16.36 35.20
C ALA A 380 -12.35 -17.30 35.51
N VAL A 381 -11.24 -16.76 36.03
CA VAL A 381 -10.05 -17.52 36.44
C VAL A 381 -10.43 -18.62 37.44
N ALA A 382 -11.15 -18.27 38.52
CA ALA A 382 -11.56 -19.24 39.53
C ALA A 382 -12.50 -20.32 38.98
N LYS A 383 -13.36 -19.99 38.01
CA LYS A 383 -14.24 -20.95 37.34
C LYS A 383 -13.41 -21.96 36.55
N LEU A 384 -12.44 -21.50 35.76
CA LEU A 384 -11.64 -22.37 34.91
C LEU A 384 -10.68 -23.25 35.74
N LYS A 385 -10.05 -22.70 36.78
CA LYS A 385 -9.24 -23.52 37.71
C LYS A 385 -10.07 -24.63 38.37
N ARG A 386 -11.32 -24.33 38.78
CA ARG A 386 -12.27 -25.36 39.29
C ARG A 386 -12.70 -26.39 38.24
N ALA A 387 -12.63 -26.04 36.96
CA ALA A 387 -12.93 -26.96 35.85
C ALA A 387 -11.73 -27.83 35.44
N GLY A 388 -10.60 -27.74 36.17
CA GLY A 388 -9.42 -28.57 35.95
C GLY A 388 -8.49 -28.06 34.84
N TYR A 389 -8.54 -26.76 34.53
CA TYR A 389 -7.56 -26.14 33.63
C TYR A 389 -6.27 -25.81 34.38
N GLU A 390 -5.15 -26.20 33.79
CA GLU A 390 -3.80 -25.87 34.24
C GLU A 390 -3.12 -24.99 33.20
N VAL A 391 -2.29 -24.05 33.64
CA VAL A 391 -1.55 -23.15 32.74
C VAL A 391 -0.07 -23.28 33.01
N THR A 392 0.70 -23.45 31.93
CA THR A 392 2.16 -23.49 31.96
C THR A 392 2.70 -22.31 31.18
N VAL A 393 3.67 -21.60 31.76
CA VAL A 393 4.36 -20.46 31.16
C VAL A 393 5.85 -20.81 31.07
N ARG A 394 6.40 -20.83 29.85
CA ARG A 394 7.81 -21.20 29.58
C ARG A 394 8.39 -20.32 28.49
N ARG A 395 9.71 -20.09 28.51
CA ARG A 395 10.41 -19.54 27.34
C ARG A 395 10.50 -20.62 26.27
N SER A 396 10.52 -20.24 25.00
CA SER A 396 10.60 -21.18 23.87
C SER A 396 11.88 -22.03 23.95
N ALA A 397 12.98 -21.45 24.45
CA ALA A 397 14.23 -22.15 24.69
C ALA A 397 14.11 -23.32 25.69
N ASP A 398 13.18 -23.24 26.63
CA ASP A 398 12.99 -24.24 27.70
C ASP A 398 12.06 -25.40 27.28
N ILE A 399 11.46 -25.32 26.09
CA ILE A 399 10.52 -26.32 25.56
C ILE A 399 11.29 -27.28 24.65
N PRO A 400 11.20 -28.61 24.83
CA PRO A 400 11.79 -29.59 23.91
C PRO A 400 11.34 -29.40 22.44
N GLU A 401 12.20 -29.76 21.48
CA GLU A 401 11.94 -29.57 20.04
C GLU A 401 10.65 -30.26 19.59
N ASP A 402 10.46 -31.52 19.97
CA ASP A 402 9.31 -32.33 19.64
C ASP A 402 8.00 -31.71 20.17
N GLU A 403 8.06 -31.14 21.38
CA GLU A 403 6.93 -30.41 21.95
C GLU A 403 6.67 -29.09 21.19
N ARG A 404 7.71 -28.35 20.80
CA ARG A 404 7.57 -27.12 20.00
C ARG A 404 6.91 -27.39 18.64
N GLU A 405 7.36 -28.41 17.92
CA GLU A 405 6.79 -28.82 16.64
C GLU A 405 5.31 -29.23 16.78
N ALA A 406 4.98 -29.97 17.85
CA ALA A 406 3.62 -30.37 18.15
C ALA A 406 2.71 -29.15 18.45
N LEU A 407 3.20 -28.19 19.25
CA LEU A 407 2.48 -26.96 19.58
C LEU A 407 2.30 -26.05 18.35
N ALA A 408 3.32 -25.92 17.50
CA ALA A 408 3.23 -25.17 16.25
C ALA A 408 2.19 -25.81 15.30
N THR A 409 2.20 -27.13 15.17
CA THR A 409 1.21 -27.88 14.38
C THR A 409 -0.21 -27.69 14.94
N LEU A 410 -0.36 -27.69 16.26
CA LEU A 410 -1.65 -27.47 16.92
C LEU A 410 -2.16 -26.03 16.70
N ALA A 411 -1.28 -25.03 16.79
CA ALA A 411 -1.61 -23.64 16.50
C ALA A 411 -2.07 -23.45 15.05
N GLU A 412 -1.43 -24.13 14.09
CA GLU A 412 -1.83 -24.17 12.68
C GLU A 412 -3.18 -24.88 12.49
N LYS A 413 -3.43 -26.00 13.18
CA LYS A 413 -4.72 -26.69 13.15
C LYS A 413 -5.86 -25.78 13.63
N TRP A 414 -5.65 -25.04 14.72
CA TRP A 414 -6.64 -24.09 15.24
C TRP A 414 -6.81 -22.83 14.40
N ARG A 415 -5.86 -22.52 13.52
CA ARG A 415 -5.97 -21.44 12.52
C ARG A 415 -7.04 -21.76 11.47
N GLY A 416 -7.13 -23.02 11.02
CA GLY A 416 -8.07 -23.44 9.98
C GLY A 416 -7.77 -22.84 8.59
N THR A 417 -8.81 -22.47 7.83
CA THR A 417 -8.70 -21.90 6.47
C THR A 417 -8.48 -20.38 6.43
N GLU A 418 -8.45 -19.71 7.58
CA GLU A 418 -8.20 -18.27 7.63
C GLU A 418 -6.71 -17.99 7.39
N THR A 419 -6.39 -17.14 6.40
CA THR A 419 -5.02 -16.65 6.21
C THR A 419 -4.49 -16.05 7.50
N GLU A 420 -3.20 -16.25 7.77
CA GLU A 420 -2.59 -15.71 8.97
C GLU A 420 -2.78 -14.20 9.03
N ARG A 421 -3.32 -13.74 10.17
CA ARG A 421 -3.61 -12.33 10.42
C ARG A 421 -2.41 -11.71 11.10
N GLY A 422 -2.15 -10.45 10.78
CA GLY A 422 -1.10 -9.65 11.38
C GLY A 422 0.03 -9.34 10.41
N PHE A 423 0.52 -8.10 10.47
CA PHE A 423 1.73 -7.62 9.79
C PHE A 423 2.56 -6.76 10.73
N SER A 424 1.94 -5.76 11.33
CA SER A 424 2.60 -4.91 12.34
C SER A 424 2.68 -5.60 13.71
N MET A 425 1.89 -6.65 13.93
CA MET A 425 1.63 -7.22 15.26
C MET A 425 1.58 -8.75 15.26
N ALA A 426 2.15 -9.40 14.24
CA ALA A 426 2.32 -10.86 14.24
C ALA A 426 3.64 -11.27 13.57
N LEU A 427 4.34 -12.22 14.16
CA LEU A 427 5.61 -12.75 13.68
C LEU A 427 5.45 -13.79 12.55
N SER A 428 4.23 -14.34 12.42
CA SER A 428 3.87 -15.36 11.44
C SER A 428 4.58 -16.72 11.60
N ARG A 429 4.98 -17.04 12.83
CA ARG A 429 5.59 -18.32 13.20
C ARG A 429 5.43 -18.55 14.69
N VAL A 430 5.37 -19.82 15.10
CA VAL A 430 5.11 -20.23 16.48
C VAL A 430 6.22 -21.17 16.93
N CYS A 431 6.78 -20.95 18.12
CA CYS A 431 7.85 -21.77 18.70
C CYS A 431 9.07 -21.96 17.78
N ASP A 432 9.39 -20.95 16.95
CA ASP A 432 10.53 -21.05 16.05
C ASP A 432 11.84 -21.05 16.87
N GLN A 433 12.79 -21.91 16.49
CA GLN A 433 14.09 -22.05 17.17
C GLN A 433 14.91 -20.75 17.10
N GLU A 434 14.66 -19.93 16.08
CA GLU A 434 15.31 -18.62 15.93
C GLU A 434 14.76 -17.55 16.89
N ASP A 435 13.72 -17.86 17.67
CA ASP A 435 13.11 -16.96 18.65
C ASP A 435 13.09 -17.58 20.08
N PRO A 436 14.25 -17.90 20.66
CA PRO A 436 14.37 -18.61 21.94
C PRO A 436 13.77 -17.83 23.12
N ASP A 437 13.76 -16.50 23.04
CA ASP A 437 13.28 -15.60 24.09
C ASP A 437 11.76 -15.37 24.05
N CYS A 438 11.06 -15.91 23.04
CA CYS A 438 9.59 -15.90 23.04
C CYS A 438 9.05 -16.64 24.26
N VAL A 439 7.95 -16.15 24.83
CA VAL A 439 7.27 -16.79 25.97
C VAL A 439 5.99 -17.44 25.47
N LEU A 440 5.86 -18.73 25.76
CA LEU A 440 4.68 -19.52 25.47
C LEU A 440 3.83 -19.71 26.71
N VAL A 441 2.52 -19.57 26.54
CA VAL A 441 1.51 -19.86 27.55
C VAL A 441 0.57 -20.92 27.01
N THR A 442 0.57 -22.10 27.62
CA THR A 442 -0.30 -23.21 27.22
C THR A 442 -1.29 -23.51 28.32
N ALA A 443 -2.57 -23.55 27.99
CA ALA A 443 -3.61 -24.05 28.89
C ALA A 443 -3.96 -25.50 28.55
N THR A 444 -3.89 -26.39 29.54
CA THR A 444 -4.21 -27.80 29.41
C THR A 444 -5.45 -28.17 30.22
N ARG A 445 -6.21 -29.16 29.74
CA ARG A 445 -7.32 -29.77 30.47
C ARG A 445 -7.30 -31.26 30.17
N GLN A 446 -7.31 -32.10 31.21
CA GLN A 446 -7.26 -33.56 31.05
C GLN A 446 -6.08 -34.05 30.19
N GLY A 447 -4.94 -33.37 30.26
CA GLY A 447 -3.73 -33.69 29.48
C GLY A 447 -3.72 -33.16 28.04
N GLU A 448 -4.81 -32.54 27.56
CA GLU A 448 -4.87 -31.95 26.22
C GLU A 448 -4.68 -30.43 26.28
N VAL A 449 -3.88 -29.88 25.35
CA VAL A 449 -3.72 -28.43 25.19
C VAL A 449 -4.99 -27.87 24.56
N THR A 450 -5.61 -26.89 25.22
CA THR A 450 -6.88 -26.26 24.82
C THR A 450 -6.74 -24.77 24.49
N GLY A 451 -5.63 -24.15 24.91
CA GLY A 451 -5.30 -22.75 24.63
C GLY A 451 -3.80 -22.55 24.48
N LEU A 452 -3.40 -21.63 23.60
CA LEU A 452 -2.02 -21.28 23.33
C LEU A 452 -1.90 -19.77 23.10
N LEU A 453 -1.02 -19.10 23.87
CA LEU A 453 -0.56 -17.75 23.60
C LEU A 453 0.95 -17.76 23.32
N GLN A 454 1.39 -16.91 22.41
CA GLN A 454 2.81 -16.59 22.20
C GLN A 454 3.03 -15.10 22.41
N PHE A 455 4.09 -14.77 23.14
CA PHE A 455 4.57 -13.42 23.35
C PHE A 455 5.98 -13.28 22.83
N VAL A 456 6.23 -12.22 22.08
CA VAL A 456 7.57 -11.86 21.59
C VAL A 456 8.29 -10.93 22.58
N PRO A 457 9.64 -10.93 22.60
CA PRO A 457 10.42 -10.04 23.45
C PRO A 457 10.19 -8.56 23.13
N TRP A 458 9.96 -7.74 24.15
CA TRP A 458 10.00 -6.28 24.10
C TRP A 458 11.20 -5.76 24.91
N GLY A 459 12.39 -5.95 24.34
CA GLY A 459 13.65 -5.76 25.04
C GLY A 459 13.88 -6.85 26.10
N PRO A 460 14.74 -6.61 27.10
CA PRO A 460 15.13 -7.64 28.08
C PRO A 460 14.06 -7.91 29.15
N ASN A 461 13.11 -7.00 29.36
CA ASN A 461 12.16 -7.02 30.48
C ASN A 461 10.70 -6.81 30.06
N GLY A 462 10.39 -6.80 28.77
CA GLY A 462 9.02 -6.64 28.28
C GLY A 462 8.57 -7.83 27.43
N LEU A 463 7.26 -8.02 27.33
CA LEU A 463 6.64 -8.96 26.40
C LEU A 463 5.57 -8.26 25.55
N SER A 464 5.34 -8.72 24.33
CA SER A 464 4.30 -8.23 23.44
C SER A 464 3.51 -9.40 22.86
N LEU A 465 2.19 -9.36 22.94
CA LEU A 465 1.33 -10.44 22.49
C LEU A 465 1.37 -10.58 20.96
N ASP A 466 1.87 -11.72 20.50
CA ASP A 466 2.01 -12.06 19.09
C ASP A 466 0.84 -12.94 18.62
N LEU A 467 0.56 -14.01 19.36
CA LEU A 467 -0.45 -14.98 18.98
C LEU A 467 -1.38 -15.32 20.13
N MET A 468 -2.67 -15.46 19.82
CA MET A 468 -3.69 -15.97 20.71
C MET A 468 -4.57 -16.99 19.98
N ARG A 469 -4.47 -18.26 20.38
CA ARG A 469 -5.24 -19.38 19.83
C ARG A 469 -5.88 -20.20 20.94
N ARG A 470 -7.02 -20.79 20.60
CA ARG A 470 -7.74 -21.72 21.47
C ARG A 470 -8.47 -22.73 20.62
N ASP A 471 -8.70 -23.91 21.19
CA ASP A 471 -9.61 -24.86 20.59
C ASP A 471 -11.03 -24.27 20.54
N ARG A 472 -11.64 -24.32 19.37
CA ARG A 472 -13.03 -23.89 19.14
C ARG A 472 -14.03 -24.93 19.64
N SER A 473 -13.62 -26.20 19.79
CA SER A 473 -14.45 -27.27 20.37
C SER A 473 -14.75 -27.02 21.85
N VAL A 474 -13.84 -26.31 22.53
CA VAL A 474 -13.94 -25.97 23.94
C VAL A 474 -14.81 -24.71 24.10
N GLY A 475 -16.01 -24.90 24.65
CA GLY A 475 -17.01 -23.84 24.86
C GLY A 475 -16.83 -23.00 26.12
N ASP A 476 -15.80 -23.26 26.93
CA ASP A 476 -15.57 -22.56 28.19
C ASP A 476 -15.05 -21.14 27.97
N ASN A 477 -15.88 -20.14 28.31
CA ASN A 477 -15.48 -18.74 28.31
C ASN A 477 -14.53 -18.43 29.47
N GLY A 478 -13.49 -17.62 29.25
CA GLY A 478 -12.53 -17.21 30.28
C GLY A 478 -11.12 -17.77 30.11
N LEU A 479 -10.88 -18.62 29.10
CA LEU A 479 -9.58 -19.26 28.89
C LEU A 479 -8.45 -18.26 28.62
N ASN A 480 -8.71 -17.22 27.83
CA ASN A 480 -7.71 -16.17 27.58
C ASN A 480 -7.45 -15.34 28.84
N GLU A 481 -8.49 -15.04 29.63
CA GLU A 481 -8.34 -14.39 30.92
C GLU A 481 -7.48 -15.21 31.90
N LEU A 482 -7.67 -16.53 31.93
CA LEU A 482 -6.84 -17.46 32.71
C LEU A 482 -5.37 -17.38 32.25
N MET A 483 -5.12 -17.63 30.96
CA MET A 483 -3.75 -17.66 30.41
C MET A 483 -3.01 -16.33 30.62
N ILE A 484 -3.65 -15.18 30.35
CA ILE A 484 -3.03 -13.86 30.56
C ILE A 484 -2.77 -13.61 32.05
N THR A 485 -3.69 -14.01 32.93
CA THR A 485 -3.52 -13.82 34.38
C THR A 485 -2.35 -14.66 34.92
N ASP A 486 -2.26 -15.93 34.54
CA ASP A 486 -1.17 -16.81 34.98
C ASP A 486 0.18 -16.38 34.37
N LEU A 487 0.19 -15.83 33.15
CA LEU A 487 1.37 -15.14 32.58
C LEU A 487 1.80 -13.97 33.46
N LEU A 488 0.92 -13.01 33.71
CA LEU A 488 1.23 -11.80 34.49
C LEU A 488 1.74 -12.15 35.90
N THR A 489 1.20 -13.21 36.49
CA THR A 489 1.66 -13.73 37.79
C THR A 489 3.05 -14.35 37.71
N SER A 490 3.38 -15.00 36.59
CA SER A 490 4.68 -15.64 36.34
C SER A 490 5.76 -14.66 35.87
N CYS A 491 5.39 -13.47 35.37
CA CYS A 491 6.32 -12.47 34.81
C CYS A 491 7.45 -12.07 35.77
N ARG A 492 7.19 -12.01 37.09
CA ARG A 492 8.22 -11.68 38.08
C ARG A 492 9.36 -12.69 38.10
N ALA A 493 9.06 -13.98 37.97
CA ALA A 493 10.07 -15.04 37.89
C ALA A 493 10.85 -15.02 36.57
N LEU A 494 10.23 -14.50 35.51
CA LEU A 494 10.83 -14.36 34.18
C LEU A 494 11.62 -13.05 33.98
N GLY A 495 11.64 -12.16 34.99
CA GLY A 495 12.28 -10.84 34.90
C GLY A 495 11.52 -9.83 34.04
N ILE A 496 10.22 -10.01 33.85
CA ILE A 496 9.36 -9.17 33.01
C ILE A 496 8.61 -8.14 33.87
N ASP A 497 8.69 -6.86 33.49
CA ASP A 497 8.04 -5.74 34.17
C ASP A 497 6.83 -5.17 33.42
N ARG A 498 6.66 -5.50 32.13
CA ARG A 498 5.57 -4.98 31.31
C ARG A 498 5.15 -5.93 30.21
N VAL A 499 3.85 -5.96 29.93
CA VAL A 499 3.27 -6.83 28.90
C VAL A 499 2.31 -6.03 28.04
N SER A 500 2.55 -5.99 26.73
CA SER A 500 1.57 -5.50 25.76
C SER A 500 0.58 -6.62 25.42
N LEU A 501 -0.72 -6.35 25.59
CA LEU A 501 -1.83 -7.22 25.19
C LEU A 501 -2.34 -6.88 23.78
N ASN A 502 -1.45 -6.33 22.94
CA ASN A 502 -1.73 -5.93 21.57
C ASN A 502 -2.74 -4.76 21.47
N PHE A 503 -3.03 -4.37 20.23
CA PHE A 503 -3.64 -3.11 19.86
C PHE A 503 -5.15 -3.18 19.75
N ALA A 504 -5.84 -2.21 20.36
CA ALA A 504 -7.24 -1.93 20.09
C ALA A 504 -7.30 -0.81 19.04
N VAL A 505 -7.40 -1.20 17.76
CA VAL A 505 -7.62 -0.26 16.66
C VAL A 505 -8.89 0.57 16.99
N PHE A 506 -8.80 1.89 16.89
CA PHE A 506 -9.92 2.85 16.89
C PHE A 506 -10.55 3.26 18.23
N ARG A 507 -9.84 3.21 19.36
CA ARG A 507 -10.29 3.84 20.64
C ARG A 507 -10.51 5.37 20.51
N ALA A 508 -9.56 6.07 19.90
CA ALA A 508 -9.58 7.51 19.64
C ALA A 508 -10.93 8.04 19.12
N ALA A 509 -11.53 7.31 18.18
CA ALA A 509 -12.77 7.69 17.51
C ALA A 509 -14.03 7.49 18.37
N LEU A 510 -13.97 6.57 19.34
CA LEU A 510 -15.07 6.26 20.25
C LEU A 510 -15.10 7.23 21.45
N GLU A 511 -13.95 7.66 21.97
CA GLU A 511 -13.88 8.62 23.08
C GLU A 511 -13.97 10.10 22.65
N ARG A 512 -13.39 10.49 21.49
CA ARG A 512 -13.48 11.88 20.98
C ARG A 512 -14.76 12.18 20.19
N GLY A 513 -15.65 11.20 20.01
CA GLY A 513 -16.93 11.37 19.33
C GLY A 513 -17.90 12.39 19.95
N GLY A 514 -17.52 13.07 21.05
CA GLY A 514 -18.37 14.02 21.77
C GLY A 514 -17.76 15.38 22.13
N ARG A 515 -16.51 15.71 21.77
CA ARG A 515 -15.93 17.04 22.11
C ARG A 515 -15.36 17.77 20.88
N ILE A 516 -16.19 18.72 20.42
CA ILE A 516 -16.00 19.90 19.56
C ILE A 516 -14.53 20.18 19.13
N GLY A 517 -14.26 20.13 17.81
CA GLY A 517 -13.00 20.64 17.22
C GLY A 517 -12.47 19.96 15.94
N ALA A 518 -13.12 18.92 15.40
CA ALA A 518 -12.52 18.08 14.38
C ALA A 518 -12.67 18.62 12.93
N GLY A 519 -11.55 18.87 12.23
CA GLY A 519 -11.52 19.32 10.83
C GLY A 519 -12.22 18.35 9.85
N PRO A 520 -12.38 18.72 8.56
CA PRO A 520 -13.09 17.91 7.55
C PRO A 520 -12.58 16.46 7.44
N VAL A 521 -11.28 16.25 7.65
CA VAL A 521 -10.59 14.96 7.60
C VAL A 521 -11.07 14.02 8.71
N ALA A 522 -11.14 14.50 9.94
CA ALA A 522 -11.61 13.72 11.08
C ALA A 522 -13.10 13.33 10.95
N ARG A 523 -13.92 14.18 10.29
CA ARG A 523 -15.33 13.86 10.01
C ARG A 523 -15.50 12.78 8.95
N LEU A 524 -14.70 12.81 7.88
CA LEU A 524 -14.70 11.77 6.85
C LEU A 524 -14.22 10.43 7.44
N TRP A 525 -13.17 10.48 8.27
CA TRP A 525 -12.71 9.33 9.03
C TRP A 525 -13.78 8.78 9.96
N ALA A 526 -14.43 9.61 10.79
CA ALA A 526 -15.52 9.17 11.66
C ALA A 526 -16.66 8.47 10.91
N ARG A 527 -16.94 8.87 9.66
CA ARG A 527 -17.93 8.21 8.79
C ARG A 527 -17.43 6.87 8.23
N ALA A 528 -16.18 6.81 7.77
CA ALA A 528 -15.55 5.55 7.35
C ALA A 528 -15.50 4.55 8.52
N LEU A 529 -15.24 5.05 9.73
CA LEU A 529 -15.19 4.29 10.98
C LEU A 529 -16.55 3.68 11.35
N LYS A 530 -17.67 4.43 11.19
CA LYS A 530 -19.02 3.87 11.38
C LYS A 530 -19.41 2.81 10.34
N LEU A 531 -18.87 2.89 9.13
CA LEU A 531 -19.07 1.84 8.12
C LEU A 531 -18.23 0.59 8.43
N GLY A 532 -16.99 0.77 8.89
CA GLY A 532 -16.08 -0.32 9.26
C GLY A 532 -16.44 -1.03 10.56
N SER A 533 -17.04 -0.32 11.53
CA SER A 533 -17.44 -0.91 12.83
C SER A 533 -18.50 -2.00 12.71
N ARG A 534 -19.25 -2.04 11.60
CA ARG A 534 -20.21 -3.12 11.30
C ARG A 534 -19.53 -4.42 10.87
N TRP A 535 -18.26 -4.36 10.45
CA TRP A 535 -17.47 -5.48 9.92
C TRP A 535 -16.32 -5.88 10.87
N TRP A 536 -16.12 -5.18 11.97
CA TRP A 536 -14.97 -5.35 12.87
C TRP A 536 -15.37 -5.56 14.34
N GLN A 537 -14.91 -6.65 14.96
CA GLN A 537 -15.03 -6.97 16.41
C GLN A 537 -14.17 -6.05 17.33
N ILE A 538 -13.90 -4.81 16.93
CA ILE A 538 -13.04 -3.84 17.63
C ILE A 538 -13.50 -3.59 19.06
N GLU A 539 -14.80 -3.43 19.26
CA GLU A 539 -15.38 -3.15 20.58
C GLU A 539 -15.18 -4.32 21.55
N THR A 540 -15.15 -5.56 21.04
CA THR A 540 -14.93 -6.76 21.84
C THR A 540 -13.48 -6.86 22.33
N LEU A 541 -12.51 -6.55 21.47
CA LEU A 541 -11.08 -6.59 21.84
C LEU A 541 -10.73 -5.47 22.85
N TYR A 542 -11.26 -4.26 22.63
CA TYR A 542 -11.12 -3.16 23.59
C TYR A 542 -11.69 -3.55 24.97
N LYS A 543 -12.95 -4.01 25.02
CA LYS A 543 -13.59 -4.44 26.27
C LYS A 543 -12.86 -5.61 26.92
N PHE A 544 -12.20 -6.46 26.14
CA PHE A 544 -11.39 -7.55 26.66
C PHE A 544 -10.12 -7.02 27.33
N ASN A 545 -9.33 -6.19 26.65
CA ASN A 545 -8.08 -5.65 27.19
C ASN A 545 -8.33 -4.72 28.39
N ALA A 546 -9.41 -3.93 28.37
CA ALA A 546 -9.79 -3.05 29.48
C ALA A 546 -10.03 -3.79 30.81
N LYS A 547 -10.32 -5.11 30.78
CA LYS A 547 -10.47 -5.93 32.00
C LYS A 547 -9.21 -5.98 32.84
N PHE A 548 -8.04 -5.82 32.22
CA PHE A 548 -6.74 -5.92 32.88
C PHE A 548 -6.23 -4.58 33.41
N SER A 549 -7.03 -3.51 33.31
CA SER A 549 -6.65 -2.14 33.71
C SER A 549 -5.30 -1.68 33.11
N PRO A 550 -5.13 -1.74 31.78
CA PRO A 550 -3.87 -1.37 31.13
C PRO A 550 -3.68 0.15 31.06
N ASP A 551 -2.43 0.56 30.93
CA ASP A 551 -2.05 1.86 30.38
C ASP A 551 -2.24 1.84 28.86
N TRP A 552 -2.81 2.93 28.32
CA TRP A 552 -3.11 3.05 26.90
C TRP A 552 -2.07 3.91 26.20
N ALA A 553 -1.33 3.32 25.25
CA ALA A 553 -0.33 4.03 24.46
C ALA A 553 -0.86 4.28 23.03
N PRO A 554 -0.93 5.54 22.56
CA PRO A 554 -1.51 5.86 21.26
C PRO A 554 -0.60 5.40 20.11
N ARG A 555 -1.22 4.81 19.09
CA ARG A 555 -0.55 4.42 17.84
C ARG A 555 -1.17 5.13 16.64
N PHE A 556 -0.34 5.41 15.64
CA PHE A 556 -0.69 6.27 14.52
C PHE A 556 -0.55 5.57 13.16
N LEU A 557 -1.38 5.99 12.21
CA LEU A 557 -1.23 5.73 10.79
C LEU A 557 -0.70 7.00 10.11
N VAL A 558 0.43 6.88 9.43
CA VAL A 558 1.09 7.94 8.67
C VAL A 558 0.88 7.73 7.18
N PHE A 559 0.57 8.80 6.45
CA PHE A 559 0.27 8.78 5.02
C PHE A 559 0.59 10.12 4.35
N PRO A 560 0.74 10.21 3.02
CA PRO A 560 1.18 11.45 2.37
C PRO A 560 0.09 12.52 2.26
N ALA A 561 -1.16 12.09 1.99
CA ALA A 561 -2.30 12.97 1.87
C ALA A 561 -3.61 12.20 2.00
N VAL A 562 -4.69 12.89 2.36
CA VAL A 562 -6.04 12.32 2.56
C VAL A 562 -6.55 11.50 1.36
N ARG A 563 -6.19 11.90 0.14
CA ARG A 563 -6.58 11.19 -1.09
C ARG A 563 -5.94 9.81 -1.26
N ASP A 564 -4.83 9.56 -0.57
CA ASP A 564 -4.10 8.30 -0.64
C ASP A 564 -4.61 7.30 0.41
N LEU A 565 -5.40 7.75 1.39
CA LEU A 565 -5.95 6.94 2.46
C LEU A 565 -6.73 5.71 2.03
N PRO A 566 -7.63 5.75 1.01
CA PRO A 566 -8.34 4.53 0.60
C PRO A 566 -7.38 3.43 0.15
N ARG A 567 -6.26 3.81 -0.49
CA ARG A 567 -5.24 2.87 -0.95
C ARG A 567 -4.37 2.38 0.20
N VAL A 568 -3.96 3.28 1.11
CA VAL A 568 -3.20 2.92 2.31
C VAL A 568 -4.03 2.00 3.21
N ALA A 569 -5.31 2.27 3.40
CA ALA A 569 -6.23 1.42 4.16
C ALA A 569 -6.38 0.03 3.51
N LEU A 570 -6.52 -0.05 2.19
CA LEU A 570 -6.55 -1.35 1.49
C LEU A 570 -5.25 -2.13 1.69
N ALA A 571 -4.10 -1.47 1.55
CA ALA A 571 -2.79 -2.09 1.76
C ALA A 571 -2.61 -2.54 3.22
N ALA A 572 -3.06 -1.74 4.19
CA ALA A 572 -3.02 -2.10 5.61
C ALA A 572 -3.93 -3.30 5.93
N MET A 573 -5.16 -3.34 5.39
CA MET A 573 -6.05 -4.48 5.57
C MET A 573 -5.46 -5.76 4.95
N GLU A 574 -4.90 -5.66 3.75
CA GLU A 574 -4.23 -6.79 3.08
C GLU A 574 -2.98 -7.26 3.83
N ALA A 575 -2.21 -6.32 4.40
CA ALA A 575 -1.04 -6.64 5.21
C ALA A 575 -1.45 -7.38 6.49
N GLU A 576 -2.41 -6.83 7.24
CA GLU A 576 -2.89 -7.39 8.50
C GLU A 576 -3.77 -8.65 8.33
N GLY A 577 -3.99 -9.12 7.10
CA GLY A 577 -4.80 -10.31 6.81
C GLY A 577 -6.31 -10.12 6.99
N PHE A 578 -6.80 -8.89 7.13
CA PHE A 578 -8.22 -8.53 7.21
C PHE A 578 -8.83 -8.41 5.81
N GLY A 579 -8.80 -9.50 5.05
CA GLY A 579 -9.23 -9.48 3.66
C GLY A 579 -8.33 -8.61 2.77
N GLY A 580 -8.50 -8.78 1.47
CA GLY A 580 -7.67 -8.15 0.45
C GLY A 580 -8.23 -8.48 -0.93
N ARG A 581 -7.44 -8.27 -1.97
CA ARG A 581 -7.79 -8.71 -3.33
C ARG A 581 -8.30 -10.17 -3.29
N PRO A 582 -9.43 -10.51 -3.93
CA PRO A 582 -9.97 -11.86 -3.85
C PRO A 582 -8.90 -12.90 -4.22
N PRO A 583 -8.87 -14.10 -3.59
CA PRO A 583 -7.83 -15.10 -3.86
C PRO A 583 -7.70 -15.48 -5.33
N ALA A 584 -8.79 -15.35 -6.11
CA ALA A 584 -8.79 -15.49 -7.56
C ALA A 584 -8.03 -14.36 -8.27
N LEU A 585 -8.19 -13.11 -7.82
CA LEU A 585 -7.46 -11.94 -8.32
C LEU A 585 -5.98 -11.99 -7.90
N LEU A 586 -5.65 -12.41 -6.67
CA LEU A 586 -4.26 -12.63 -6.25
C LEU A 586 -3.59 -13.74 -7.07
N ARG A 587 -4.29 -14.85 -7.34
CA ARG A 587 -3.81 -15.92 -8.23
C ARG A 587 -3.65 -15.43 -9.68
N ALA A 588 -4.57 -14.62 -10.18
CA ALA A 588 -4.48 -14.01 -11.51
C ALA A 588 -3.40 -12.93 -11.62
N LEU A 589 -3.03 -12.28 -10.52
CA LEU A 589 -1.94 -11.29 -10.44
C LEU A 589 -0.57 -11.96 -10.24
N ASN A 590 -0.51 -13.10 -9.53
CA ASN A 590 0.72 -13.86 -9.25
C ASN A 590 1.09 -14.93 -10.31
N ARG A 591 0.17 -15.29 -11.22
CA ARG A 591 0.46 -16.01 -12.49
C ARG A 591 0.50 -15.02 -13.62
#